data_AF-A0A847HEA6-F1
#
_entry.id   AF-A0A847HEA6-F1
#
_cell.length_a   1.000
_cell.length_b   1.000
_cell.length_c   1.000
_cell.angle_alpha   90.00
_cell.angle_beta   90.00
_cell.angle_gamma   90.00
#
_symmetry.space_group_name_H-M   'P 1'
#
loop_
_entity.id
_entity.type
_entity.pdbx_description
1 polymer ?
#
loop_
_entity_poly.entity_id
_entity_poly.type
_entity_poly.pdbx_seq_one_letter_code
_entity_poly.pdbx_strand_id
1 'polypeptide(L)'
;MKNYTISLFALFVFVLVSATVFAQPLKVVTTLTDYAWLTSRIGGELVEVRAIVEGDQDAHFIRPRPSFVEILRNADMLIATGLDLEMWLPSAVDKSGNHKIRSGEIGYVAAATGMNLKDKPVAYSHIEGGLHLYGNPHVTVSSMNVIQAIDNIRIGLSRNLPAHAQNFKLNADSLVAEVCRNLYGEELIKILGQETLLDLHKTGKLLNFLAEKNFKGKPLADFAGGWLRKLWPLRGIRIVSYHKNWLYLFDEFELAEGGFIEPKPGIPPSPRHLASLKETMKKQNIKIVISADYFDEKTVRQVAESAGAVAVMLPYYVNGRPGIDSWIKLMDFWVEQIAAAAQKAGLTRGASDGQ
;
A
#
# COMPACT_ATOMS: atom_id res chain seq x y z
N MET A 1 -14.99 65.56 65.77
CA MET A 1 -15.46 64.81 64.58
C MET A 1 -14.53 65.12 63.41
N LYS A 2 -13.63 64.21 63.04
CA LYS A 2 -12.84 64.27 61.80
C LYS A 2 -12.94 62.90 61.15
N ASN A 3 -13.58 62.87 59.99
CA ASN A 3 -13.85 61.67 59.21
C ASN A 3 -12.66 61.31 58.31
N TYR A 4 -12.52 60.00 58.10
CA TYR A 4 -11.51 59.28 57.35
C TYR A 4 -11.59 59.50 55.83
N THR A 5 -10.45 59.39 55.14
CA THR A 5 -10.38 58.81 53.78
C THR A 5 -9.07 58.07 53.61
N ILE A 6 -9.09 56.75 53.84
CA ILE A 6 -8.05 55.82 53.41
C ILE A 6 -8.51 55.30 52.04
N SER A 7 -7.80 55.66 50.98
CA SER A 7 -8.05 55.13 49.63
C SER A 7 -7.60 53.67 49.55
N LEU A 8 -8.56 52.75 49.40
CA LEU A 8 -8.31 51.36 49.07
C LEU A 8 -8.09 51.26 47.55
N PHE A 9 -6.85 51.00 47.11
CA PHE A 9 -6.55 50.68 45.72
C PHE A 9 -6.81 49.17 45.52
N ALA A 10 -7.96 48.81 44.95
CA ALA A 10 -8.28 47.43 44.62
C ALA A 10 -7.51 47.03 43.34
N LEU A 11 -6.44 46.27 43.50
CA LEU A 11 -5.69 45.68 42.40
C LEU A 11 -6.50 44.50 41.83
N PHE A 12 -7.20 44.73 40.72
CA PHE A 12 -7.91 43.68 39.98
C PHE A 12 -6.89 42.84 39.21
N VAL A 13 -6.48 41.69 39.75
CA VAL A 13 -5.66 40.71 39.05
C VAL A 13 -6.57 39.94 38.09
N PHE A 14 -6.52 40.30 36.80
CA PHE A 14 -7.23 39.59 35.73
C PHE A 14 -6.47 38.29 35.42
N VAL A 15 -6.89 37.18 36.03
CA VAL A 15 -6.39 35.84 35.68
C VAL A 15 -7.00 35.47 34.32
N LEU A 16 -6.23 35.67 33.26
CA LEU A 16 -6.51 35.12 31.92
C LEU A 16 -6.39 33.60 32.00
N VAL A 17 -7.51 32.93 32.24
CA VAL A 17 -7.63 31.49 32.00
C VAL A 17 -7.61 31.31 30.49
N SER A 18 -6.45 31.01 29.93
CA SER A 18 -6.34 30.53 28.56
C SER A 18 -7.05 29.18 28.47
N ALA A 19 -8.33 29.21 28.08
CA ALA A 19 -9.00 27.99 27.64
C ALA A 19 -8.23 27.46 26.44
N THR A 20 -7.55 26.32 26.60
CA THR A 20 -7.00 25.57 25.47
C THR A 20 -8.19 25.09 24.64
N VAL A 21 -8.50 25.83 23.57
CA VAL A 21 -9.43 25.38 22.55
C VAL A 21 -8.76 24.20 21.84
N PHE A 22 -9.13 22.99 22.24
CA PHE A 22 -8.76 21.79 21.51
C PHE A 22 -9.47 21.84 20.15
N ALA A 23 -8.71 22.04 19.09
CA ALA A 23 -9.22 21.97 17.73
C ALA A 23 -9.72 20.54 17.47
N GLN A 24 -10.90 20.43 16.85
CA GLN A 24 -11.44 19.14 16.44
C GLN A 24 -10.49 18.49 15.41
N PRO A 25 -10.26 17.17 15.48
CA PRO A 25 -9.40 16.48 14.52
C PRO A 25 -9.97 16.58 13.10
N LEU A 26 -9.09 16.62 12.10
CA LEU A 26 -9.46 16.63 10.69
C LEU A 26 -10.10 15.28 10.32
N LYS A 27 -11.32 15.29 9.80
CA LYS A 27 -12.00 14.06 9.40
C LYS A 27 -11.53 13.61 8.04
N VAL A 28 -10.70 12.56 8.03
CA VAL A 28 -10.15 11.99 6.81
C VAL A 28 -10.85 10.68 6.47
N VAL A 29 -11.44 10.64 5.28
CA VAL A 29 -12.00 9.41 4.72
C VAL A 29 -11.01 8.84 3.72
N THR A 30 -10.76 7.55 3.78
CA THR A 30 -9.96 6.84 2.79
C THR A 30 -10.79 5.80 2.07
N THR A 31 -10.46 5.51 0.82
CA THR A 31 -11.08 4.37 0.13
C THR A 31 -10.60 3.07 0.75
N LEU A 32 -9.29 2.89 0.89
CA LEU A 32 -8.64 1.66 1.36
C LEU A 32 -8.15 1.78 2.82
N THR A 33 -8.10 0.64 3.53
CA THR A 33 -7.53 0.55 4.88
C THR A 33 -6.02 0.80 4.92
N ASP A 34 -5.29 0.51 3.84
CA ASP A 34 -3.86 0.82 3.72
C ASP A 34 -3.63 2.33 3.92
N TYR A 35 -4.37 3.16 3.18
CA TYR A 35 -4.29 4.61 3.32
C TYR A 35 -4.79 5.08 4.68
N ALA A 36 -5.77 4.39 5.29
CA ALA A 36 -6.22 4.76 6.63
C ALA A 36 -5.09 4.59 7.66
N TRP A 37 -4.36 3.48 7.58
CA TRP A 37 -3.20 3.22 8.44
C TRP A 37 -2.08 4.25 8.20
N LEU A 38 -1.71 4.49 6.94
CA LEU A 38 -0.69 5.49 6.58
C LEU A 38 -1.07 6.89 7.08
N THR A 39 -2.32 7.30 6.87
CA THR A 39 -2.82 8.60 7.31
C THR A 39 -2.80 8.73 8.82
N SER A 40 -3.21 7.69 9.55
CA SER A 40 -3.18 7.68 11.02
C SER A 40 -1.74 7.81 11.54
N ARG A 41 -0.78 7.16 10.89
CA ARG A 41 0.65 7.27 11.24
C ARG A 41 1.22 8.66 10.99
N ILE A 42 0.80 9.34 9.92
CA ILE A 42 1.29 10.68 9.57
C ILE A 42 0.59 11.75 10.41
N GLY A 43 -0.75 11.67 10.53
CA GLY A 43 -1.58 12.66 11.18
C GLY A 43 -1.64 12.56 12.70
N GLY A 44 -1.46 11.36 13.28
CA GLY A 44 -1.55 11.14 14.72
C GLY A 44 -2.90 11.58 15.30
N GLU A 45 -2.88 12.27 16.44
CA GLU A 45 -4.08 12.78 17.12
C GLU A 45 -4.78 13.94 16.38
N LEU A 46 -4.16 14.50 15.34
CA LEU A 46 -4.71 15.61 14.56
C LEU A 46 -5.74 15.14 13.52
N VAL A 47 -5.90 13.84 13.32
CA VAL A 47 -6.78 13.26 12.31
C VAL A 47 -7.70 12.21 12.93
N GLU A 48 -8.93 12.17 12.47
CA GLU A 48 -9.86 11.08 12.67
C GLU A 48 -10.01 10.37 11.32
N VAL A 49 -9.58 9.11 11.23
CA VAL A 49 -9.48 8.42 9.94
C VAL A 49 -10.48 7.28 9.83
N ARG A 50 -11.20 7.20 8.70
CA ARG A 50 -12.13 6.11 8.41
C ARG A 50 -11.99 5.60 6.98
N ALA A 51 -11.74 4.30 6.83
CA ALA A 51 -11.78 3.64 5.53
C ALA A 51 -13.23 3.30 5.13
N ILE A 52 -13.52 3.35 3.83
CA ILE A 52 -14.80 2.89 3.26
C ILE A 52 -14.78 1.39 2.98
N VAL A 53 -13.72 0.91 2.34
CA VAL A 53 -13.53 -0.51 1.99
C VAL A 53 -12.92 -1.23 3.17
N GLU A 54 -13.53 -2.34 3.58
CA GLU A 54 -13.00 -3.20 4.64
C GLU A 54 -11.84 -4.06 4.11
N GLY A 55 -10.96 -4.52 5.01
CA GLY A 55 -9.68 -5.12 4.60
C GLY A 55 -9.82 -6.44 3.83
N ASP A 56 -10.97 -7.10 3.96
CA ASP A 56 -11.33 -8.39 3.35
C ASP A 56 -12.24 -8.23 2.12
N GLN A 57 -12.41 -6.99 1.62
CA GLN A 57 -13.28 -6.70 0.49
C GLN A 57 -12.51 -6.38 -0.78
N ASP A 58 -13.08 -6.79 -1.92
CA ASP A 58 -12.61 -6.38 -3.24
C ASP A 58 -13.05 -4.93 -3.54
N ALA A 59 -12.07 -4.02 -3.63
CA ALA A 59 -12.30 -2.60 -3.87
C ALA A 59 -12.95 -2.30 -5.23
N HIS A 60 -12.85 -3.20 -6.22
CA HIS A 60 -13.49 -3.03 -7.54
C HIS A 60 -15.01 -3.11 -7.45
N PHE A 61 -15.54 -3.98 -6.58
CA PHE A 61 -16.95 -4.40 -6.58
C PHE A 61 -17.73 -3.94 -5.35
N ILE A 62 -17.30 -2.85 -4.74
CA ILE A 62 -18.00 -2.23 -3.61
C ILE A 62 -19.33 -1.67 -4.08
N ARG A 63 -20.40 -2.07 -3.40
CA ARG A 63 -21.75 -1.53 -3.63
C ARG A 63 -21.95 -0.28 -2.78
N PRO A 64 -22.22 0.90 -3.37
CA PRO A 64 -22.49 2.11 -2.61
C PRO A 64 -23.64 1.93 -1.61
N ARG A 65 -23.44 2.41 -0.38
CA ARG A 65 -24.44 2.40 0.69
C ARG A 65 -24.77 3.83 1.14
N PRO A 66 -25.99 4.10 1.65
CA PRO A 66 -26.32 5.42 2.21
C PRO A 66 -25.34 5.89 3.29
N SER A 67 -24.78 4.96 4.08
CA SER A 67 -23.76 5.26 5.07
C SER A 67 -22.49 5.88 4.48
N PHE A 68 -22.07 5.47 3.27
CA PHE A 68 -20.90 6.05 2.61
C PHE A 68 -21.14 7.50 2.21
N VAL A 69 -22.36 7.80 1.73
CA VAL A 69 -22.78 9.15 1.39
C VAL A 69 -22.72 10.06 2.63
N GLU A 70 -23.16 9.57 3.78
CA GLU A 70 -23.12 10.31 5.04
C GLU A 70 -21.69 10.56 5.54
N ILE A 71 -20.84 9.54 5.48
CA ILE A 71 -19.42 9.65 5.87
C ILE A 71 -18.70 10.66 4.97
N LEU A 72 -18.90 10.57 3.65
CA LEU A 72 -18.32 11.50 2.67
C LEU A 72 -18.87 12.91 2.82
N ARG A 73 -20.14 13.08 3.17
CA ARG A 73 -20.75 14.41 3.39
C ARG A 73 -20.04 15.19 4.48
N ASN A 74 -19.61 14.49 5.54
CA ASN A 74 -19.00 15.07 6.72
C ASN A 74 -17.46 15.04 6.69
N ALA A 75 -16.85 14.56 5.60
CA ALA A 75 -15.40 14.48 5.47
C ALA A 75 -14.78 15.85 5.17
N ASP A 76 -13.65 16.15 5.81
CA ASP A 76 -12.82 17.30 5.45
C ASP A 76 -11.85 16.93 4.32
N MET A 77 -11.44 15.67 4.26
CA MET A 77 -10.47 15.17 3.30
C MET A 77 -10.82 13.73 2.84
N LEU A 78 -10.60 13.43 1.57
CA LEU A 78 -10.77 12.12 0.92
C LEU A 78 -9.45 11.69 0.26
N ILE A 79 -9.01 10.47 0.55
CA ILE A 79 -7.85 9.84 -0.07
C ILE A 79 -8.31 8.64 -0.88
N ALA A 80 -7.98 8.60 -2.17
CA ALA A 80 -8.37 7.55 -3.09
C ALA A 80 -7.23 7.14 -4.03
N THR A 81 -7.27 5.90 -4.53
CA THR A 81 -6.27 5.40 -5.49
C THR A 81 -6.50 5.99 -6.87
N GLY A 82 -7.74 5.91 -7.38
CA GLY A 82 -8.05 6.17 -8.77
C GLY A 82 -7.70 4.98 -9.67
N LEU A 83 -7.34 5.23 -10.93
CA LEU A 83 -6.90 4.19 -11.89
C LEU A 83 -7.96 3.09 -12.13
N ASP A 84 -9.23 3.46 -12.10
CA ASP A 84 -10.39 2.56 -12.20
C ASP A 84 -10.54 1.54 -11.05
N LEU A 85 -9.83 1.70 -9.94
CA LEU A 85 -10.05 0.84 -8.76
C LEU A 85 -11.42 1.10 -8.14
N GLU A 86 -11.65 2.35 -7.73
CA GLU A 86 -12.86 2.73 -7.01
C GLU A 86 -13.88 3.41 -7.93
N MET A 87 -14.27 2.77 -9.04
CA MET A 87 -15.23 3.35 -10.02
C MET A 87 -16.60 3.73 -9.42
N TRP A 88 -16.93 3.17 -8.26
CA TRP A 88 -18.14 3.49 -7.49
C TRP A 88 -18.03 4.83 -6.73
N LEU A 89 -16.82 5.32 -6.47
CA LEU A 89 -16.54 6.48 -5.62
C LEU A 89 -17.10 7.80 -6.17
N PRO A 90 -16.98 8.13 -7.47
CA PRO A 90 -17.51 9.39 -7.99
C PRO A 90 -19.01 9.55 -7.71
N SER A 91 -19.81 8.49 -7.92
CA SER A 91 -21.25 8.52 -7.63
C SER A 91 -21.55 8.74 -6.15
N ALA A 92 -20.74 8.16 -5.24
CA ALA A 92 -20.91 8.34 -3.80
C ALA A 92 -20.54 9.78 -3.37
N VAL A 93 -19.46 10.34 -3.92
CA VAL A 93 -19.04 11.72 -3.69
C VAL A 93 -20.08 12.70 -4.21
N ASP A 94 -20.61 12.50 -5.42
CA ASP A 94 -21.64 13.36 -6.00
C ASP A 94 -22.89 13.39 -5.14
N LYS A 95 -23.37 12.22 -4.70
CA LYS A 95 -24.54 12.10 -3.81
C LYS A 95 -24.31 12.68 -2.42
N SER A 96 -23.06 12.77 -1.96
CA SER A 96 -22.74 13.36 -0.66
C SER A 96 -23.01 14.87 -0.62
N GLY A 97 -22.92 15.54 -1.79
CA GLY A 97 -22.98 16.99 -1.89
C GLY A 97 -21.74 17.71 -1.38
N ASN A 98 -20.70 16.98 -0.97
CA ASN A 98 -19.48 17.58 -0.43
C ASN A 98 -18.52 17.99 -1.55
N HIS A 99 -18.49 19.29 -1.84
CA HIS A 99 -17.62 19.85 -2.86
C HIS A 99 -16.14 19.82 -2.46
N LYS A 100 -15.80 19.90 -1.16
CA LYS A 100 -14.41 20.04 -0.69
C LYS A 100 -13.52 18.84 -1.01
N ILE A 101 -14.13 17.66 -1.16
CA ILE A 101 -13.45 16.37 -1.36
C ILE A 101 -13.55 15.87 -2.80
N ARG A 102 -14.01 16.70 -3.75
CA ARG A 102 -14.06 16.32 -5.17
C ARG A 102 -12.66 16.30 -5.77
N SER A 103 -12.47 15.47 -6.79
CA SER A 103 -11.19 15.40 -7.51
C SER A 103 -10.73 16.79 -7.96
N GLY A 104 -9.51 17.17 -7.58
CA GLY A 104 -8.92 18.50 -7.86
C GLY A 104 -9.04 19.51 -6.72
N GLU A 105 -9.90 19.26 -5.73
CA GLU A 105 -10.12 20.17 -4.61
C GLU A 105 -9.10 19.98 -3.49
N ILE A 106 -9.04 20.93 -2.55
CA ILE A 106 -8.07 20.92 -1.45
C ILE A 106 -8.19 19.69 -0.54
N GLY A 107 -9.42 19.19 -0.36
CA GLY A 107 -9.71 18.01 0.45
C GLY A 107 -9.50 16.70 -0.30
N TYR A 108 -9.09 16.69 -1.58
CA TYR A 108 -8.88 15.44 -2.31
C TYR A 108 -7.41 15.11 -2.49
N VAL A 109 -7.03 13.87 -2.17
CA VAL A 109 -5.70 13.30 -2.42
C VAL A 109 -5.81 12.11 -3.35
N ALA A 110 -5.23 12.25 -4.54
CA ALA A 110 -4.94 11.14 -5.43
C ALA A 110 -3.66 10.44 -4.94
N ALA A 111 -3.83 9.30 -4.27
CA ALA A 111 -2.71 8.58 -3.66
C ALA A 111 -1.68 8.12 -4.72
N ALA A 112 -2.15 7.76 -5.93
CA ALA A 112 -1.32 7.23 -7.00
C ALA A 112 -0.53 8.29 -7.82
N THR A 113 -0.69 9.58 -7.53
CA THR A 113 0.01 10.64 -8.26
C THR A 113 1.53 10.49 -8.14
N GLY A 114 2.23 10.52 -9.28
CA GLY A 114 3.69 10.41 -9.33
C GLY A 114 4.25 8.98 -9.23
N MET A 115 3.39 7.96 -9.07
CA MET A 115 3.83 6.56 -9.04
C MET A 115 4.22 6.03 -10.43
N ASN A 116 5.12 5.04 -10.46
CA ASN A 116 5.54 4.37 -11.69
C ASN A 116 4.53 3.26 -12.06
N LEU A 117 3.44 3.63 -12.74
CA LEU A 117 2.35 2.68 -13.02
C LEU A 117 2.71 1.64 -14.10
N LYS A 118 2.33 0.40 -13.85
CA LYS A 118 2.47 -0.76 -14.74
C LYS A 118 1.22 -0.98 -15.58
N ASP A 119 1.35 -1.76 -16.66
CA ASP A 119 0.25 -2.14 -17.56
C ASP A 119 -0.57 -0.96 -18.10
N LYS A 120 0.08 0.18 -18.40
CA LYS A 120 -0.58 1.28 -19.11
C LYS A 120 -0.95 0.82 -20.54
N PRO A 121 -2.23 0.79 -20.93
CA PRO A 121 -2.61 0.38 -22.27
C PRO A 121 -1.97 1.28 -23.33
N VAL A 122 -1.40 0.68 -24.38
CA VAL A 122 -0.71 1.41 -25.47
C VAL A 122 -1.71 2.05 -26.45
N ALA A 123 -2.99 1.66 -26.39
CA ALA A 123 -4.06 2.25 -27.19
C ALA A 123 -5.39 2.26 -26.40
N TYR A 124 -6.07 3.42 -26.39
CA TYR A 124 -7.42 3.59 -25.84
C TYR A 124 -8.47 2.93 -26.74
N SER A 125 -8.49 1.61 -26.83
CA SER A 125 -9.62 0.92 -27.45
C SER A 125 -10.79 0.89 -26.47
N HIS A 126 -11.72 1.83 -26.63
CA HIS A 126 -12.99 1.88 -25.90
C HIS A 126 -13.90 0.68 -26.18
N ILE A 127 -13.49 -0.24 -27.06
CA ILE A 127 -14.29 -1.38 -27.53
C ILE A 127 -14.15 -2.59 -26.59
N GLU A 128 -13.13 -2.65 -25.71
CA GLU A 128 -12.86 -3.85 -24.90
C GLU A 128 -13.40 -3.84 -23.45
N GLY A 129 -13.99 -2.75 -22.97
CA GLY A 129 -14.73 -2.73 -21.68
C GLY A 129 -13.94 -3.23 -20.45
N GLY A 130 -12.60 -3.23 -20.51
CA GLY A 130 -11.75 -3.76 -19.44
C GLY A 130 -11.59 -2.79 -18.26
N LEU A 131 -11.46 -3.32 -17.05
CA LEU A 131 -10.99 -2.56 -15.89
C LEU A 131 -9.51 -2.18 -16.11
N HIS A 132 -9.08 -1.03 -15.57
CA HIS A 132 -7.69 -0.52 -15.56
C HIS A 132 -7.21 0.19 -16.83
N LEU A 133 -8.04 1.08 -17.40
CA LEU A 133 -7.70 1.86 -18.58
C LEU A 133 -6.53 2.83 -18.36
N TYR A 134 -6.32 3.25 -17.11
CA TYR A 134 -5.26 4.18 -16.73
C TYR A 134 -3.97 3.51 -16.22
N GLY A 135 -3.89 2.18 -16.33
CA GLY A 135 -2.83 1.36 -15.76
C GLY A 135 -3.31 0.58 -14.54
N ASN A 136 -2.49 -0.37 -14.10
CA ASN A 136 -2.84 -1.27 -13.00
C ASN A 136 -2.98 -0.49 -11.67
N PRO A 137 -4.14 -0.53 -10.99
CA PRO A 137 -4.39 0.26 -9.78
C PRO A 137 -3.81 -0.33 -8.50
N HIS A 138 -3.29 -1.56 -8.53
CA HIS A 138 -2.88 -2.33 -7.37
C HIS A 138 -1.56 -1.84 -6.76
N VAL A 139 -1.45 -0.53 -6.52
CA VAL A 139 -0.19 0.17 -6.25
C VAL A 139 0.32 -0.06 -4.84
N THR A 140 -0.56 -0.41 -3.88
CA THR A 140 -0.21 -0.53 -2.45
C THR A 140 0.61 -1.77 -2.11
N VAL A 141 0.81 -2.70 -3.05
CA VAL A 141 1.65 -3.89 -2.85
C VAL A 141 3.16 -3.63 -3.05
N SER A 142 3.57 -2.38 -3.29
CA SER A 142 4.97 -1.99 -3.42
C SER A 142 5.37 -0.93 -2.41
N SER A 143 6.53 -1.12 -1.79
CA SER A 143 7.11 -0.17 -0.83
C SER A 143 7.41 1.17 -1.49
N MET A 144 7.89 1.16 -2.74
CA MET A 144 8.22 2.41 -3.46
C MET A 144 6.97 3.24 -3.77
N ASN A 145 5.88 2.59 -4.16
CA ASN A 145 4.60 3.26 -4.35
C ASN A 145 4.03 3.74 -3.01
N VAL A 146 4.16 2.95 -1.93
CA VAL A 146 3.70 3.36 -0.60
C VAL A 146 4.49 4.55 -0.07
N ILE A 147 5.79 4.64 -0.32
CA ILE A 147 6.60 5.83 -0.01
C ILE A 147 6.08 7.06 -0.77
N GLN A 148 5.71 6.91 -2.05
CA GLN A 148 5.08 8.00 -2.81
C GLN A 148 3.69 8.37 -2.24
N ALA A 149 2.89 7.38 -1.82
CA ALA A 149 1.60 7.61 -1.17
C ALA A 149 1.76 8.36 0.16
N ILE A 150 2.77 8.02 0.96
CA ILE A 150 3.11 8.73 2.21
C ILE A 150 3.35 10.21 1.93
N ASP A 151 4.12 10.55 0.90
CA ASP A 151 4.37 11.95 0.54
C ASP A 151 3.09 12.67 0.06
N ASN A 152 2.28 12.01 -0.78
CA ASN A 152 1.02 12.57 -1.26
C ASN A 152 0.03 12.83 -0.11
N ILE A 153 -0.07 11.90 0.85
CA ILE A 153 -0.91 12.05 2.04
C ILE A 153 -0.37 13.17 2.93
N ARG A 154 0.93 13.23 3.18
CA ARG A 154 1.59 14.31 3.94
C ARG A 154 1.30 15.67 3.33
N ILE A 155 1.39 15.82 2.01
CA ILE A 155 1.06 17.05 1.28
C ILE A 155 -0.41 17.41 1.50
N GLY A 156 -1.33 16.45 1.31
CA GLY A 156 -2.76 16.67 1.53
C GLY A 156 -3.10 17.11 2.95
N LEU A 157 -2.52 16.46 3.96
CA LEU A 157 -2.66 16.85 5.37
C LEU A 157 -2.11 18.26 5.62
N SER A 158 -0.93 18.57 5.08
CA SER A 158 -0.30 19.89 5.23
C SER A 158 -1.10 21.01 4.56
N ARG A 159 -1.81 20.72 3.46
CA ARG A 159 -2.69 21.68 2.79
C ARG A 159 -3.94 21.99 3.64
N ASN A 160 -4.50 20.98 4.30
CA ASN A 160 -5.70 21.11 5.12
C ASN A 160 -5.41 21.61 6.55
N LEU A 161 -4.20 21.34 7.08
CA LEU A 161 -3.73 21.81 8.40
C LEU A 161 -2.31 22.42 8.32
N PRO A 162 -2.14 23.63 7.73
CA PRO A 162 -0.82 24.22 7.48
C PRO A 162 0.03 24.45 8.72
N ALA A 163 -0.61 24.78 9.86
CA ALA A 163 0.08 25.01 11.13
C ALA A 163 0.81 23.75 11.65
N HIS A 164 0.44 22.56 11.17
CA HIS A 164 1.01 21.28 11.59
C HIS A 164 1.88 20.62 10.51
N ALA A 165 2.17 21.32 9.40
CA ALA A 165 2.91 20.77 8.27
C ALA A 165 4.28 20.17 8.65
N GLN A 166 5.00 20.82 9.58
CA GLN A 166 6.29 20.30 10.06
C GLN A 166 6.13 18.97 10.83
N ASN A 167 5.07 18.83 11.62
CA ASN A 167 4.80 17.59 12.36
C ASN A 167 4.47 16.45 11.38
N PHE A 168 3.63 16.71 10.38
CA PHE A 168 3.32 15.71 9.35
C PHE A 168 4.58 15.30 8.58
N LYS A 169 5.49 16.25 8.30
CA LYS A 169 6.77 15.94 7.66
C LYS A 169 7.61 15.00 8.52
N LEU A 170 7.79 15.31 9.81
CA LEU A 170 8.57 14.47 10.72
C LEU A 170 7.99 13.06 10.86
N ASN A 171 6.67 12.94 10.96
CA ASN A 171 5.98 11.65 11.04
C ASN A 171 6.12 10.85 9.74
N ALA A 172 5.96 11.51 8.58
CA ALA A 172 6.16 10.89 7.27
C ALA A 172 7.61 10.43 7.08
N ASP A 173 8.61 11.25 7.41
CA ASP A 173 10.03 10.91 7.33
C ASP A 173 10.35 9.69 8.21
N SER A 174 9.82 9.64 9.44
CA SER A 174 9.97 8.50 10.35
C SER A 174 9.32 7.22 9.81
N LEU A 175 8.15 7.34 9.18
CA LEU A 175 7.46 6.22 8.57
C LEU A 175 8.20 5.69 7.34
N VAL A 176 8.72 6.57 6.48
CA VAL A 176 9.58 6.18 5.35
C VAL A 176 10.84 5.47 5.85
N ALA A 177 11.48 5.96 6.92
CA ALA A 177 12.62 5.29 7.51
C ALA A 177 12.29 3.89 8.04
N GLU A 178 11.10 3.71 8.62
CA GLU A 178 10.60 2.39 9.03
C GLU A 178 10.40 1.45 7.85
N VAL A 179 9.77 1.91 6.76
CA VAL A 179 9.62 1.13 5.52
C VAL A 179 10.99 0.74 4.97
N CYS A 180 11.94 1.68 4.89
CA CYS A 180 13.29 1.43 4.41
C CYS A 180 14.04 0.40 5.24
N ARG A 181 13.93 0.46 6.58
CA ARG A 181 14.55 -0.54 7.47
C ARG A 181 13.99 -1.94 7.24
N ASN A 182 12.67 -2.07 7.09
CA ASN A 182 12.02 -3.35 6.82
C ASN A 182 12.30 -3.86 5.41
N LEU A 183 12.47 -2.98 4.43
CA LEU A 183 12.78 -3.35 3.06
C LEU A 183 14.25 -3.77 2.89
N TYR A 184 15.19 -2.90 3.26
CA TYR A 184 16.63 -3.06 2.95
C TYR A 184 17.44 -3.70 4.07
N GLY A 185 16.98 -3.59 5.33
CA GLY A 185 17.76 -3.92 6.52
C GLY A 185 18.74 -2.82 6.96
N GLU A 186 19.11 -2.87 8.24
CA GLU A 186 19.98 -1.87 8.90
C GLU A 186 21.39 -1.82 8.32
N GLU A 187 21.97 -2.97 7.96
CA GLU A 187 23.35 -3.01 7.49
C GLU A 187 23.51 -2.30 6.16
N LEU A 188 22.60 -2.56 5.21
CA LEU A 188 22.66 -1.92 3.90
C LEU A 188 22.43 -0.40 3.99
N ILE A 189 21.52 0.03 4.87
CA ILE A 189 21.30 1.46 5.15
C ILE A 189 22.56 2.11 5.73
N LYS A 190 23.29 1.43 6.63
CA LYS A 190 24.56 1.95 7.18
C LYS A 190 25.66 2.07 6.13
N ILE A 191 25.67 1.18 5.13
CA ILE A 191 26.72 1.15 4.10
C ILE A 191 26.47 2.20 3.01
N LEU A 192 25.25 2.28 2.50
CA LEU A 192 24.91 3.11 1.34
C LEU A 192 24.15 4.39 1.67
N GLY A 193 23.49 4.44 2.83
CA GLY A 193 22.55 5.50 3.17
C GLY A 193 21.16 5.26 2.57
N GLN A 194 20.14 5.74 3.29
CA GLN A 194 18.74 5.58 2.87
C GLN A 194 18.43 6.28 1.54
N GLU A 195 18.93 7.50 1.35
CA GLU A 195 18.67 8.30 0.15
C GLU A 195 19.22 7.62 -1.12
N THR A 196 20.47 7.18 -1.09
CA THR A 196 21.10 6.46 -2.20
C THR A 196 20.37 5.16 -2.53
N LEU A 197 19.91 4.42 -1.51
CA LEU A 197 19.11 3.21 -1.72
C LEU A 197 17.78 3.51 -2.42
N LEU A 198 17.07 4.55 -1.97
CA LEU A 198 15.81 4.97 -2.59
C LEU A 198 16.01 5.44 -4.04
N ASP A 199 17.08 6.17 -4.34
CA ASP A 199 17.39 6.62 -5.70
C ASP A 199 17.71 5.46 -6.63
N LEU A 200 18.53 4.51 -6.17
CA LEU A 200 18.82 3.28 -6.91
C LEU A 200 17.55 2.46 -7.16
N HIS A 201 16.66 2.38 -6.18
CA HIS A 201 15.42 1.63 -6.32
C HIS A 201 14.45 2.32 -7.29
N LYS A 202 14.25 3.63 -7.14
CA LYS A 202 13.40 4.44 -8.02
C LYS A 202 13.84 4.40 -9.48
N THR A 203 15.15 4.28 -9.72
CA THR A 203 15.72 4.20 -11.07
C THR A 203 15.82 2.76 -11.62
N GLY A 204 15.34 1.76 -10.87
CA GLY A 204 15.39 0.34 -11.28
C GLY A 204 16.80 -0.24 -11.32
N LYS A 205 17.77 0.41 -10.67
CA LYS A 205 19.19 0.00 -10.67
C LYS A 205 19.60 -0.77 -9.42
N LEU A 206 18.79 -0.75 -8.36
CA LEU A 206 19.14 -1.30 -7.06
C LEU A 206 19.60 -2.76 -7.14
N LEU A 207 18.79 -3.65 -7.70
CA LEU A 207 19.06 -5.09 -7.65
C LEU A 207 20.34 -5.46 -8.42
N ASN A 208 20.55 -4.88 -9.60
CA ASN A 208 21.78 -5.04 -10.37
C ASN A 208 22.99 -4.44 -9.64
N PHE A 209 22.85 -3.23 -9.08
CA PHE A 209 23.91 -2.60 -8.32
C PHE A 209 24.35 -3.45 -7.12
N LEU A 210 23.39 -3.99 -6.36
CA LEU A 210 23.68 -4.85 -5.21
C LEU A 210 24.31 -6.19 -5.62
N ALA A 211 23.96 -6.72 -6.80
CA ALA A 211 24.52 -7.97 -7.32
C ALA A 211 25.95 -7.81 -7.85
N GLU A 212 26.26 -6.67 -8.47
CA GLU A 212 27.54 -6.45 -9.17
C GLU A 212 28.61 -5.79 -8.30
N LYS A 213 28.22 -4.98 -7.30
CA LYS A 213 29.15 -4.20 -6.49
C LYS A 213 29.50 -4.94 -5.20
N ASN A 214 30.76 -4.79 -4.81
CA ASN A 214 31.31 -5.41 -3.60
C ASN A 214 31.60 -4.37 -2.51
N PHE A 215 31.44 -4.78 -1.27
CA PHE A 215 31.86 -4.04 -0.08
C PHE A 215 32.60 -4.99 0.86
N LYS A 216 33.80 -4.59 1.31
CA LYS A 216 34.68 -5.44 2.15
C LYS A 216 34.90 -6.86 1.59
N GLY A 217 35.04 -6.96 0.26
CA GLY A 217 35.31 -8.24 -0.42
C GLY A 217 34.11 -9.17 -0.60
N LYS A 218 32.89 -8.76 -0.23
CA LYS A 218 31.65 -9.51 -0.46
C LYS A 218 30.68 -8.72 -1.35
N PRO A 219 29.79 -9.37 -2.13
CA PRO A 219 28.70 -8.70 -2.83
C PRO A 219 27.84 -7.86 -1.87
N LEU A 220 27.41 -6.67 -2.30
CA LEU A 220 26.52 -5.80 -1.50
C LEU A 220 25.19 -6.49 -1.16
N ALA A 221 24.72 -7.37 -2.04
CA ALA A 221 23.58 -8.26 -1.83
C ALA A 221 23.64 -9.08 -0.53
N ASP A 222 24.84 -9.44 -0.06
CA ASP A 222 24.99 -10.22 1.17
C ASP A 222 24.67 -9.44 2.44
N PHE A 223 24.68 -8.09 2.34
CA PHE A 223 24.34 -7.18 3.43
C PHE A 223 22.88 -6.72 3.39
N ALA A 224 22.09 -7.20 2.41
CA ALA A 224 20.65 -6.97 2.41
C ALA A 224 20.03 -7.68 3.64
N GLY A 225 19.12 -6.99 4.32
CA GLY A 225 18.23 -7.55 5.34
C GLY A 225 16.77 -7.47 4.91
N GLY A 226 15.87 -7.61 5.89
CA GLY A 226 14.45 -7.33 5.68
C GLY A 226 13.79 -8.15 4.57
N TRP A 227 12.80 -7.54 3.92
CA TRP A 227 12.06 -8.14 2.81
C TRP A 227 12.95 -8.45 1.61
N LEU A 228 13.89 -7.55 1.30
CA LEU A 228 14.81 -7.72 0.19
C LEU A 228 15.61 -9.01 0.35
N ARG A 229 16.19 -9.26 1.53
CA ARG A 229 16.94 -10.51 1.79
C ARG A 229 16.08 -11.76 1.70
N LYS A 230 14.85 -11.69 2.22
CA LYS A 230 13.93 -12.84 2.23
C LYS A 230 13.54 -13.27 0.82
N LEU A 231 13.30 -12.32 -0.09
CA LEU A 231 12.90 -12.60 -1.47
C LEU A 231 14.07 -12.62 -2.46
N TRP A 232 15.27 -12.17 -2.07
CA TRP A 232 16.47 -12.18 -2.92
C TRP A 232 16.75 -13.51 -3.63
N PRO A 233 16.64 -14.69 -2.96
CA PRO A 233 16.90 -15.98 -3.60
C PRO A 233 15.81 -16.40 -4.60
N LEU A 234 14.68 -15.69 -4.62
CA LEU A 234 13.49 -16.04 -5.41
C LEU A 234 13.39 -15.26 -6.71
N ARG A 235 14.34 -14.37 -6.99
CA ARG A 235 14.38 -13.57 -8.22
C ARG A 235 14.34 -14.48 -9.46
N GLY A 236 13.49 -14.12 -10.41
CA GLY A 236 13.20 -14.87 -11.63
C GLY A 236 12.21 -16.03 -11.48
N ILE A 237 11.79 -16.38 -10.25
CA ILE A 237 10.76 -17.42 -10.05
C ILE A 237 9.43 -16.91 -10.58
N ARG A 238 8.76 -17.75 -11.38
CA ARG A 238 7.43 -17.49 -11.91
C ARG A 238 6.37 -17.85 -10.87
N ILE A 239 5.40 -16.96 -10.69
CA ILE A 239 4.27 -17.14 -9.78
C ILE A 239 2.98 -16.89 -10.56
N VAL A 240 2.03 -17.83 -10.50
CA VAL A 240 0.66 -17.59 -10.99
C VAL A 240 -0.10 -16.82 -9.92
N SER A 241 -0.90 -15.83 -10.33
CA SER A 241 -1.79 -15.12 -9.42
C SER A 241 -3.25 -15.28 -9.83
N TYR A 242 -4.19 -15.06 -8.90
CA TYR A 242 -5.61 -15.07 -9.29
C TYR A 242 -5.93 -13.93 -10.25
N HIS A 243 -5.63 -12.70 -9.82
CA HIS A 243 -5.78 -11.46 -10.56
C HIS A 243 -4.42 -10.73 -10.62
N LYS A 244 -4.30 -9.72 -11.49
CA LYS A 244 -3.16 -8.80 -11.64
C LYS A 244 -2.84 -7.92 -10.42
N ASN A 245 -3.16 -8.39 -9.21
CA ASN A 245 -2.99 -7.70 -7.93
C ASN A 245 -1.52 -7.44 -7.55
N TRP A 246 -0.59 -8.22 -8.09
CA TRP A 246 0.76 -8.37 -7.51
C TRP A 246 1.88 -7.85 -8.41
N LEU A 247 1.57 -7.19 -9.53
CA LEU A 247 2.58 -6.79 -10.51
C LEU A 247 3.68 -5.88 -9.92
N TYR A 248 3.29 -4.94 -9.05
CA TYR A 248 4.25 -4.02 -8.42
C TYR A 248 5.15 -4.74 -7.40
N LEU A 249 4.61 -5.71 -6.66
CA LEU A 249 5.39 -6.57 -5.76
C LEU A 249 6.38 -7.43 -6.57
N PHE A 250 5.93 -7.97 -7.69
CA PHE A 250 6.77 -8.80 -8.56
C PHE A 250 7.91 -7.99 -9.16
N ASP A 251 7.64 -6.76 -9.61
CA ASP A 251 8.66 -5.84 -10.11
C ASP A 251 9.69 -5.47 -9.04
N GLU A 252 9.24 -5.13 -7.82
CA GLU A 252 10.09 -4.72 -6.71
C GLU A 252 11.10 -5.81 -6.29
N PHE A 253 10.69 -7.08 -6.37
CA PHE A 253 11.51 -8.22 -5.96
C PHE A 253 11.95 -9.12 -7.12
N GLU A 254 11.92 -8.64 -8.36
CA GLU A 254 12.30 -9.40 -9.57
C GLU A 254 11.63 -10.78 -9.69
N LEU A 255 10.42 -10.93 -9.16
CA LEU A 255 9.59 -12.12 -9.40
C LEU A 255 8.98 -12.05 -10.79
N ALA A 256 8.69 -13.20 -11.39
CA ALA A 256 8.13 -13.26 -12.73
C ALA A 256 6.65 -13.63 -12.70
N GLU A 257 5.90 -13.04 -13.63
CA GLU A 257 4.51 -13.42 -13.86
C GLU A 257 4.44 -14.80 -14.52
N GLY A 258 3.67 -15.72 -13.91
CA GLY A 258 3.41 -17.06 -14.43
C GLY A 258 2.07 -17.20 -15.16
N GLY A 259 1.25 -16.15 -15.18
CA GLY A 259 -0.11 -16.13 -15.71
C GLY A 259 -1.17 -15.91 -14.62
N PHE A 260 -2.44 -15.86 -15.04
CA PHE A 260 -3.57 -15.52 -14.19
C PHE A 260 -4.69 -16.54 -14.23
N ILE A 261 -5.29 -16.82 -13.06
CA ILE A 261 -6.53 -17.60 -13.00
C ILE A 261 -7.64 -16.80 -13.68
N GLU A 262 -7.85 -15.55 -13.29
CA GLU A 262 -8.76 -14.63 -13.95
C GLU A 262 -8.10 -14.08 -15.24
N PRO A 263 -8.62 -14.41 -16.43
CA PRO A 263 -7.99 -14.03 -17.69
C PRO A 263 -7.99 -12.52 -17.94
N LYS A 264 -9.04 -11.84 -17.47
CA LYS A 264 -9.20 -10.39 -17.54
C LYS A 264 -9.92 -9.93 -16.27
N PRO A 265 -9.60 -8.74 -15.74
CA PRO A 265 -10.31 -8.14 -14.63
C PRO A 265 -11.84 -8.24 -14.75
N GLY A 266 -12.49 -8.86 -13.77
CA GLY A 266 -13.95 -9.01 -13.68
C GLY A 266 -14.56 -10.08 -14.58
N ILE A 267 -13.74 -10.85 -15.32
CA ILE A 267 -14.21 -11.94 -16.18
C ILE A 267 -13.89 -13.30 -15.53
N PRO A 268 -14.90 -14.06 -15.07
CA PRO A 268 -14.67 -15.37 -14.47
C PRO A 268 -13.91 -16.33 -15.41
N PRO A 269 -13.05 -17.21 -14.86
CA PRO A 269 -12.29 -18.15 -15.68
C PRO A 269 -13.16 -19.23 -16.33
N SER A 270 -12.94 -19.49 -17.63
CA SER A 270 -13.55 -20.64 -18.31
C SER A 270 -12.78 -21.94 -18.06
N PRO A 271 -13.41 -23.13 -18.15
CA PRO A 271 -12.71 -24.40 -18.04
C PRO A 271 -11.54 -24.56 -19.02
N ARG A 272 -11.70 -24.04 -20.25
CA ARG A 272 -10.65 -24.05 -21.28
C ARG A 272 -9.46 -23.18 -20.90
N HIS A 273 -9.71 -21.99 -20.36
CA HIS A 273 -8.67 -21.10 -19.86
C HIS A 273 -7.88 -21.77 -18.73
N LEU A 274 -8.57 -22.32 -17.73
CA LEU A 274 -7.94 -23.01 -16.61
C LEU A 274 -7.13 -24.22 -17.08
N ALA A 275 -7.61 -24.99 -18.06
CA ALA A 275 -6.85 -26.11 -18.62
C ALA A 275 -5.53 -25.64 -19.26
N SER A 276 -5.57 -24.56 -20.05
CA SER A 276 -4.37 -23.98 -20.68
C SER A 276 -3.38 -23.40 -19.66
N LEU A 277 -3.88 -22.74 -18.62
CA LEU A 277 -3.04 -22.24 -17.53
C LEU A 277 -2.32 -23.39 -16.81
N LYS A 278 -3.05 -24.46 -16.48
CA LYS A 278 -2.48 -25.64 -15.81
C LYS A 278 -1.42 -26.33 -16.66
N GLU A 279 -1.63 -26.44 -17.97
CA GLU A 279 -0.62 -26.95 -18.90
C GLU A 279 0.62 -26.06 -18.94
N THR A 280 0.42 -24.74 -19.00
CA THR A 280 1.52 -23.76 -18.95
C THR A 280 2.33 -23.89 -17.65
N MET A 281 1.65 -24.01 -16.51
CA MET A 281 2.29 -24.22 -15.22
C MET A 281 3.15 -25.49 -15.19
N LYS A 282 2.64 -26.60 -15.73
CA LYS A 282 3.41 -27.86 -15.83
C LYS A 282 4.62 -27.71 -16.75
N LYS A 283 4.42 -27.13 -17.94
CA LYS A 283 5.49 -26.94 -18.94
C LYS A 283 6.60 -26.02 -18.46
N GLN A 284 6.26 -24.98 -17.70
CA GLN A 284 7.20 -23.99 -17.18
C GLN A 284 7.65 -24.27 -15.74
N ASN A 285 7.24 -25.40 -15.16
CA ASN A 285 7.54 -25.78 -13.78
C ASN A 285 7.18 -24.69 -12.76
N ILE A 286 6.01 -24.05 -12.91
CA ILE A 286 5.53 -23.02 -11.99
C ILE A 286 4.93 -23.71 -10.76
N LYS A 287 5.49 -23.43 -9.58
CA LYS A 287 5.17 -24.15 -8.32
C LYS A 287 4.50 -23.30 -7.24
N ILE A 288 4.17 -22.04 -7.53
CA ILE A 288 3.47 -21.16 -6.58
C ILE A 288 2.27 -20.55 -7.28
N VAL A 289 1.13 -20.59 -6.59
CA VAL A 289 -0.10 -19.88 -6.97
C VAL A 289 -0.50 -18.99 -5.79
N ILE A 290 -0.60 -17.69 -6.00
CA ILE A 290 -1.04 -16.74 -4.97
C ILE A 290 -2.39 -16.12 -5.31
N SER A 291 -3.13 -15.71 -4.30
CA SER A 291 -4.39 -14.99 -4.48
C SER A 291 -4.66 -14.07 -3.29
N ALA A 292 -5.32 -12.94 -3.56
CA ALA A 292 -6.01 -12.20 -2.51
C ALA A 292 -7.08 -13.10 -1.87
N ASP A 293 -7.33 -12.93 -0.57
CA ASP A 293 -8.18 -13.81 0.22
C ASP A 293 -9.69 -13.59 0.03
N TYR A 294 -10.08 -12.52 -0.64
CA TYR A 294 -11.47 -12.29 -1.06
C TYR A 294 -11.86 -13.03 -2.36
N PHE A 295 -10.92 -13.70 -3.05
CA PHE A 295 -11.23 -14.50 -4.24
C PHE A 295 -11.56 -15.97 -3.90
N ASP A 296 -12.09 -16.71 -4.88
CA ASP A 296 -12.49 -18.12 -4.70
C ASP A 296 -11.28 -19.04 -4.45
N GLU A 297 -11.03 -19.32 -3.16
CA GLU A 297 -9.96 -20.20 -2.69
C GLU A 297 -10.03 -21.61 -3.30
N LYS A 298 -11.24 -22.11 -3.56
CA LYS A 298 -11.43 -23.45 -4.15
C LYS A 298 -10.80 -23.55 -5.53
N THR A 299 -11.05 -22.57 -6.40
CA THR A 299 -10.44 -22.52 -7.74
C THR A 299 -8.92 -22.38 -7.65
N VAL A 300 -8.41 -21.54 -6.74
CA VAL A 300 -6.96 -21.38 -6.52
C VAL A 300 -6.31 -22.70 -6.15
N ARG A 301 -6.87 -23.42 -5.17
CA ARG A 301 -6.36 -24.73 -4.73
C ARG A 301 -6.43 -25.77 -5.84
N GLN A 302 -7.54 -25.83 -6.57
CA GLN A 302 -7.69 -26.77 -7.69
C GLN A 302 -6.65 -26.53 -8.80
N VAL A 303 -6.35 -25.27 -9.11
CA VAL A 303 -5.29 -24.91 -10.09
C VAL A 303 -3.93 -25.37 -9.56
N ALA A 304 -3.60 -25.03 -8.31
CA ALA A 304 -2.32 -25.37 -7.70
C ALA A 304 -2.08 -26.88 -7.61
N GLU A 305 -3.05 -27.64 -7.09
CA GLU A 305 -2.99 -29.09 -6.94
C GLU A 305 -2.71 -29.78 -8.28
N SER A 306 -3.40 -29.35 -9.34
CA SER A 306 -3.25 -29.96 -10.67
C SER A 306 -1.86 -29.77 -11.29
N ALA A 307 -1.09 -28.77 -10.84
CA ALA A 307 0.27 -28.48 -11.27
C ALA A 307 1.35 -28.94 -10.25
N GLY A 308 0.92 -29.53 -9.12
CA GLY A 308 1.81 -29.82 -8.00
C GLY A 308 2.47 -28.56 -7.44
N ALA A 309 1.70 -27.47 -7.37
CA ALA A 309 2.11 -26.17 -6.87
C ALA A 309 1.53 -25.91 -5.47
N VAL A 310 2.10 -24.93 -4.75
CA VAL A 310 1.61 -24.47 -3.45
C VAL A 310 0.65 -23.31 -3.66
N ALA A 311 -0.59 -23.46 -3.19
CA ALA A 311 -1.57 -22.38 -3.13
C ALA A 311 -1.36 -21.53 -1.86
N VAL A 312 -1.38 -20.20 -2.02
CA VAL A 312 -1.19 -19.23 -0.94
C VAL A 312 -2.29 -18.17 -1.01
N MET A 313 -3.07 -18.06 0.06
CA MET A 313 -4.09 -17.01 0.21
C MET A 313 -3.54 -15.89 1.08
N LEU A 314 -3.52 -14.67 0.54
CA LEU A 314 -2.90 -13.50 1.14
C LEU A 314 -3.97 -12.44 1.46
N PRO A 315 -4.01 -11.88 2.69
CA PRO A 315 -4.79 -10.67 2.94
C PRO A 315 -4.33 -9.58 1.98
N TYR A 316 -5.23 -8.89 1.32
CA TYR A 316 -4.84 -7.90 0.32
C TYR A 316 -4.69 -6.49 0.87
N TYR A 317 -5.44 -6.17 1.92
CA TYR A 317 -5.42 -4.85 2.57
C TYR A 317 -5.18 -4.99 4.07
N VAL A 318 -4.77 -3.89 4.72
CA VAL A 318 -4.71 -3.79 6.18
C VAL A 318 -6.08 -4.17 6.78
N ASN A 319 -6.06 -4.89 7.89
CA ASN A 319 -7.21 -5.51 8.57
C ASN A 319 -7.95 -6.59 7.75
N GLY A 320 -7.39 -7.10 6.65
CA GLY A 320 -8.00 -8.22 5.92
C GLY A 320 -7.99 -9.54 6.70
N ARG A 321 -7.11 -9.66 7.69
CA ARG A 321 -7.08 -10.78 8.64
C ARG A 321 -6.76 -10.32 10.06
N PRO A 322 -7.19 -11.08 11.09
CA PRO A 322 -6.78 -10.83 12.47
C PRO A 322 -5.26 -10.74 12.61
N GLY A 323 -4.78 -9.70 13.30
CA GLY A 323 -3.35 -9.47 13.52
C GLY A 323 -2.63 -8.69 12.42
N ILE A 324 -3.26 -8.45 11.27
CA ILE A 324 -2.70 -7.65 10.15
C ILE A 324 -3.19 -6.21 10.25
N ASP A 325 -2.83 -5.52 11.32
CA ASP A 325 -3.31 -4.17 11.67
C ASP A 325 -2.44 -3.02 11.12
N SER A 326 -1.42 -3.34 10.34
CA SER A 326 -0.49 -2.38 9.75
C SER A 326 -0.03 -2.80 8.36
N TRP A 327 0.33 -1.82 7.53
CA TRP A 327 0.85 -2.11 6.19
C TRP A 327 2.21 -2.83 6.26
N ILE A 328 3.03 -2.55 7.27
CA ILE A 328 4.30 -3.27 7.51
C ILE A 328 4.02 -4.76 7.77
N LYS A 329 3.10 -5.08 8.68
CA LYS A 329 2.72 -6.48 8.98
C LYS A 329 2.09 -7.17 7.77
N LEU A 330 1.35 -6.43 6.95
CA LEU A 330 0.77 -6.93 5.71
C LEU A 330 1.88 -7.35 4.72
N MET A 331 2.87 -6.48 4.49
CA MET A 331 4.02 -6.78 3.64
C MET A 331 4.90 -7.89 4.21
N ASP A 332 5.16 -7.89 5.53
CA ASP A 332 5.82 -9.00 6.23
C ASP A 332 5.12 -10.33 5.92
N PHE A 333 3.80 -10.37 6.06
CA PHE A 333 3.00 -11.56 5.81
C PHE A 333 3.12 -12.02 4.35
N TRP A 334 3.03 -11.12 3.37
CA TRP A 334 3.21 -11.48 1.97
C TRP A 334 4.57 -12.10 1.70
N VAL A 335 5.63 -11.42 2.14
CA VAL A 335 7.02 -11.86 1.96
C VAL A 335 7.23 -13.22 2.61
N GLU A 336 6.76 -13.41 3.83
CA GLU A 336 6.91 -14.67 4.57
C GLU A 336 6.16 -15.83 3.92
N GLN A 337 4.91 -15.61 3.50
CA GLN A 337 4.13 -16.65 2.87
C GLN A 337 4.67 -17.03 1.49
N ILE A 338 5.16 -16.06 0.71
CA ILE A 338 5.81 -16.33 -0.58
C ILE A 338 7.11 -17.12 -0.37
N ALA A 339 7.95 -16.72 0.58
CA ALA A 339 9.18 -17.42 0.90
C ALA A 339 8.93 -18.85 1.42
N ALA A 340 7.95 -19.03 2.31
CA ALA A 340 7.55 -20.34 2.82
C ALA A 340 7.00 -21.24 1.70
N ALA A 341 6.21 -20.69 0.78
CA ALA A 341 5.69 -21.42 -0.37
C ALA A 341 6.82 -21.85 -1.32
N ALA A 342 7.79 -20.98 -1.57
CA ALA A 342 8.97 -21.32 -2.37
C ALA A 342 9.81 -22.42 -1.72
N GLN A 343 10.01 -22.37 -0.40
CA GLN A 343 10.72 -23.42 0.34
C GLN A 343 9.97 -24.76 0.25
N LYS A 344 8.65 -24.76 0.50
CA LYS A 344 7.81 -25.96 0.40
C LYS A 344 7.79 -26.54 -1.03
N ALA A 345 7.88 -25.69 -2.03
CA ALA A 345 7.96 -26.06 -3.44
C ALA A 345 9.36 -26.52 -3.89
N GLY A 346 10.37 -26.47 -3.01
CA GLY A 346 11.76 -26.81 -3.35
C GLY A 346 12.42 -25.82 -4.33
N LEU A 347 11.94 -24.57 -4.37
CA LEU A 347 12.43 -23.54 -5.29
C LEU A 347 13.56 -22.69 -4.72
N THR A 348 13.78 -22.73 -3.40
CA THR A 348 14.93 -22.07 -2.79
C THR A 348 16.19 -22.88 -3.13
N ARG A 349 17.10 -22.31 -3.93
CA ARG A 349 18.46 -22.87 -4.04
C ARG A 349 19.03 -22.93 -2.62
N GLY A 350 19.37 -24.12 -2.15
CA GLY A 350 19.92 -24.31 -0.82
C GLY A 350 21.10 -23.36 -0.61
N ALA A 351 21.05 -22.55 0.45
CA ALA A 351 22.26 -22.03 1.08
C ALA A 351 22.90 -23.18 1.88
N SER A 352 23.26 -24.26 1.20
CA SER A 352 24.01 -25.41 1.72
C SER A 352 24.20 -26.40 0.56
N ASP A 353 25.29 -26.22 -0.18
CA ASP A 353 26.11 -27.26 -0.80
C ASP A 353 27.29 -26.54 -1.48
N GLY A 354 28.29 -26.21 -0.67
CA GLY A 354 29.50 -25.52 -1.08
C GLY A 354 30.43 -25.35 0.10
N GLN A 355 31.30 -26.35 0.26
CA GLN A 355 32.36 -26.53 1.25
C GLN A 355 33.31 -25.34 1.35
#